data_AF-A0A536WUD3-F1
#
_entry.id   AF-A0A536WUD3-F1
#
_cell.length_a   1.000
_cell.length_b   1.000
_cell.length_c   1.000
_cell.angle_alpha   90.00
_cell.angle_beta   90.00
_cell.angle_gamma   90.00
#
_symmetry.space_group_name_H-M   'P 1'
#
loop_
_entity.id
_entity.type
_entity.pdbx_description
1 polymer ?
#
loop_
_entity_poly.entity_id
_entity_poly.type
_entity_poly.pdbx_seq_one_letter_code
_entity_poly.pdbx_strand_id
1 'polypeptide(L)'
;MDGDQGGPLKAALTLRLLTGHPVQMAALQCVLEATPGYFQSVTGRPPGQAEAQSLLSALPPDKGYADKFLWGFYCDEALIGCADVIRGYPVAEKAVIGLLL
;
A
#
# COMPACT_ATOMS: atom_id res chain seq x y z
N MET A 1 0.98 -15.26 -43.64
CA MET A 1 1.92 -14.92 -42.55
C MET A 1 1.17 -13.92 -41.70
N ASP A 2 0.37 -14.45 -40.77
CA ASP A 2 -0.54 -13.64 -39.97
C ASP A 2 0.25 -12.92 -38.88
N GLY A 3 -0.03 -11.62 -38.79
CA GLY A 3 0.69 -10.68 -37.96
C GLY A 3 0.54 -10.98 -36.48
N ASP A 4 1.67 -11.04 -35.81
CA ASP A 4 1.78 -10.88 -34.36
C ASP A 4 1.36 -9.44 -34.01
N GLN A 5 0.06 -9.25 -33.75
CA GLN A 5 -0.44 -8.03 -33.12
C GLN A 5 -0.24 -8.14 -31.61
N GLY A 6 1.02 -8.01 -31.18
CA GLY A 6 1.37 -7.71 -29.81
C GLY A 6 0.83 -6.32 -29.45
N GLY A 7 -0.41 -6.26 -28.94
CA GLY A 7 -0.89 -5.08 -28.23
C GLY A 7 0.12 -4.71 -27.13
N PRO A 8 0.28 -3.42 -26.78
CA PRO A 8 1.27 -3.00 -25.81
C PRO A 8 1.13 -3.86 -24.56
N LEU A 9 2.23 -4.49 -24.12
CA LEU A 9 2.25 -5.21 -22.85
C LEU A 9 1.69 -4.23 -21.81
N LYS A 10 0.54 -4.57 -21.23
CA LYS A 10 -0.04 -3.81 -20.13
C LYS A 10 1.07 -3.74 -19.07
N ALA A 11 1.48 -2.52 -18.70
CA ALA A 11 2.62 -2.29 -17.82
C ALA A 11 2.56 -3.23 -16.60
N ALA A 12 3.70 -3.84 -16.28
CA ALA A 12 3.76 -4.91 -15.30
C ALA A 12 3.49 -4.34 -13.90
N LEU A 13 2.61 -5.00 -13.15
CA LEU A 13 2.39 -4.68 -11.74
C LEU A 13 3.53 -5.29 -10.91
N THR A 14 4.25 -4.44 -10.17
CA THR A 14 5.32 -4.87 -9.27
C THR A 14 5.04 -4.47 -7.83
N LEU A 15 5.49 -5.29 -6.87
CA LEU A 15 5.40 -5.00 -5.45
C LEU A 15 6.77 -4.58 -4.95
N ARG A 16 6.85 -3.45 -4.24
CA ARG A 16 8.10 -2.94 -3.65
C ARG A 16 7.86 -2.58 -2.19
N LEU A 17 8.79 -2.92 -1.30
CA LEU A 17 8.68 -2.56 0.12
C LEU A 17 8.91 -1.06 0.29
N LEU A 18 8.02 -0.37 1.00
CA LEU A 18 8.19 1.02 1.36
C LEU A 18 9.02 1.11 2.64
N THR A 19 10.05 1.96 2.64
CA THR A 19 11.02 2.05 3.73
C THR A 19 10.88 3.35 4.54
N GLY A 20 9.81 4.11 4.32
CA GLY A 20 9.62 5.42 4.96
C GLY A 20 10.39 6.57 4.30
N HIS A 21 10.99 6.35 3.11
CA HIS A 21 11.73 7.42 2.44
C HIS A 21 10.78 8.57 2.03
N PRO A 22 11.15 9.86 2.19
CA PRO A 22 10.24 10.98 1.96
C PRO A 22 9.50 10.95 0.61
N VAL A 23 10.21 10.61 -0.47
CA VAL A 23 9.61 10.51 -1.81
C VAL A 23 8.54 9.40 -1.89
N GLN A 24 8.80 8.25 -1.27
CA GLN A 24 7.82 7.16 -1.20
C GLN A 24 6.60 7.56 -0.37
N MET A 25 6.84 8.27 0.74
CA MET A 25 5.74 8.69 1.61
C MET A 25 4.87 9.76 0.98
N ALA A 26 5.46 10.69 0.23
CA ALA A 26 4.70 11.66 -0.55
C ALA A 26 3.87 10.95 -1.63
N ALA A 27 4.44 10.00 -2.37
CA ALA A 27 3.70 9.23 -3.36
C ALA A 27 2.55 8.42 -2.72
N LEU A 28 2.80 7.80 -1.56
CA LEU A 28 1.77 7.08 -0.83
C LEU A 28 0.64 8.01 -0.36
N GLN A 29 0.98 9.19 0.16
CA GLN A 29 -0.01 10.18 0.55
C GLN A 29 -0.93 10.55 -0.63
N CYS A 30 -0.37 10.77 -1.82
CA CYS A 30 -1.17 11.03 -3.02
C CYS A 30 -2.12 9.86 -3.37
N VAL A 31 -1.66 8.61 -3.25
CA VAL A 31 -2.52 7.44 -3.49
C VAL A 31 -3.67 7.37 -2.48
N LEU A 32 -3.39 7.58 -1.20
CA LEU A 32 -4.43 7.54 -0.15
C LEU A 32 -5.45 8.67 -0.36
N GLU A 33 -4.99 9.89 -0.64
CA GLU A 33 -5.83 11.05 -0.96
C GLU A 33 -6.69 10.87 -2.21
N ALA A 34 -6.21 10.10 -3.20
CA ALA A 34 -6.97 9.77 -4.41
C ALA A 34 -8.09 8.74 -4.19
N THR A 35 -8.24 8.22 -2.96
CA THR A 35 -9.26 7.19 -2.62
C THR A 35 -10.24 7.61 -1.51
N PRO A 36 -10.82 8.83 -1.58
CA PRO A 36 -11.65 9.34 -0.48
C PRO A 36 -12.88 8.48 -0.20
N GLY A 37 -13.42 7.77 -1.20
CA GLY A 37 -14.54 6.84 -1.03
C GLY A 37 -14.21 5.67 -0.10
N TYR A 38 -13.02 5.08 -0.22
CA TYR A 38 -12.57 4.01 0.67
C TYR A 38 -12.50 4.49 2.11
N PHE A 39 -11.82 5.61 2.34
CA PHE A 39 -11.66 6.20 3.67
C PHE A 39 -13.00 6.60 4.28
N GLN A 40 -13.91 7.19 3.50
CA GLN A 40 -15.24 7.52 3.96
C GLN A 40 -16.02 6.27 4.39
N SER A 41 -15.94 5.17 3.62
CA SER A 41 -16.63 3.92 3.95
C SER A 41 -16.06 3.21 5.19
N VAL A 42 -14.74 3.21 5.36
CA VAL A 42 -14.07 2.46 6.44
C VAL A 42 -13.94 3.28 7.73
N THR A 43 -13.65 4.57 7.62
CA THR A 43 -13.32 5.43 8.76
C THR A 43 -14.38 6.52 9.03
N GLY A 44 -15.34 6.70 8.12
CA GLY A 44 -16.35 7.76 8.22
C GLY A 44 -15.85 9.17 7.89
N ARG A 45 -14.58 9.30 7.45
CA ARG A 45 -13.94 10.59 7.13
C ARG A 45 -13.01 10.44 5.92
N PRO A 46 -12.70 11.54 5.19
CA PRO A 46 -11.65 11.52 4.17
C PRO A 46 -10.26 11.28 4.78
N PRO A 47 -9.25 10.89 3.97
CA PRO A 47 -7.88 10.72 4.43
C PRO A 47 -7.31 12.05 4.96
N GLY A 48 -6.52 11.98 6.03
CA GLY A 48 -5.86 13.16 6.61
C GLY A 48 -4.57 13.53 5.89
N GLN A 49 -4.04 14.73 6.17
CA GLN A 49 -2.77 15.23 5.57
C GLN A 49 -1.52 14.42 5.96
N ALA A 50 -1.62 13.59 7.00
CA ALA A 50 -0.55 12.72 7.49
C ALA A 50 -0.95 11.23 7.45
N GLU A 51 -1.88 10.86 6.55
CA GLU A 51 -2.41 9.51 6.46
C GLU A 51 -1.32 8.47 6.16
N ALA A 52 -0.39 8.80 5.26
CA ALA A 52 0.74 7.94 4.92
C ALA A 52 1.66 7.65 6.13
N GLN A 53 1.94 8.67 6.95
CA GLN A 53 2.71 8.50 8.18
C GLN A 53 1.91 7.71 9.23
N SER A 54 0.61 7.96 9.32
CA SER A 54 -0.29 7.27 10.24
C SER A 54 -0.32 5.78 9.90
N LEU A 55 -0.51 5.42 8.63
CA LEU A 55 -0.47 4.06 8.11
C LEU A 55 0.87 3.37 8.38
N LEU A 56 2.00 4.04 8.15
CA LEU A 56 3.33 3.50 8.40
C LEU A 56 3.58 3.19 9.89
N SER A 57 3.03 4.02 10.79
CA SER A 57 3.21 3.88 12.24
C SER A 57 2.14 3.02 12.94
N ALA A 58 1.01 2.76 12.28
CA ALA A 58 -0.09 2.00 12.87
C ALA A 58 0.32 0.55 13.12
N LEU A 59 0.30 0.14 14.39
CA LEU A 59 0.64 -1.21 14.84
C LEU A 59 -0.45 -1.72 15.77
N PRO A 60 -0.83 -3.00 15.70
CA PRO A 60 -1.63 -3.61 16.74
C PRO A 60 -0.80 -3.73 18.04
N PRO A 61 -1.46 -3.99 19.18
CA PRO A 61 -0.77 -4.25 20.44
C PRO A 61 0.31 -5.32 20.30
N ASP A 62 1.40 -5.17 21.05
CA ASP A 62 2.52 -6.11 21.12
C ASP A 62 3.27 -6.38 19.81
N LYS A 63 3.09 -5.53 18.78
CA LYS A 63 3.87 -5.57 17.53
C LYS A 63 4.83 -4.40 17.41
N GLY A 64 5.97 -4.68 16.78
CA GLY A 64 6.98 -3.68 16.46
C GLY A 64 7.08 -3.41 14.96
N TYR A 65 7.86 -2.40 14.59
CA TYR A 65 8.13 -2.05 13.19
C TYR A 65 8.72 -3.19 12.37
N ALA A 66 9.48 -4.10 12.99
CA ALA A 66 10.05 -5.27 12.32
C ALA A 66 8.99 -6.33 11.91
N ASP A 67 7.79 -6.25 12.47
CA ASP A 67 6.67 -7.14 12.13
C ASP A 67 5.77 -6.56 11.05
N LYS A 68 5.94 -5.28 10.70
CA LYS A 68 5.10 -4.54 9.76
C LYS A 68 5.81 -4.37 8.42
N PHE A 69 5.06 -4.62 7.35
CA PHE A 69 5.52 -4.49 5.98
C PHE A 69 4.49 -3.71 5.19
N LEU A 70 4.87 -2.52 4.74
CA LEU A 70 4.05 -1.71 3.86
C LEU A 70 4.54 -1.88 2.43
N TRP A 71 3.76 -2.60 1.62
CA TRP A 71 4.06 -2.87 0.22
C TRP A 71 3.40 -1.83 -0.66
N GLY A 72 4.16 -1.19 -1.54
CA GLY A 72 3.64 -0.36 -2.61
C GLY A 72 3.40 -1.18 -3.88
N PHE A 73 2.30 -0.89 -4.57
CA PHE A 73 1.96 -1.46 -5.87
C PHE A 73 2.36 -0.48 -6.97
N TYR A 74 3.24 -0.93 -7.87
CA TYR A 74 3.82 -0.09 -8.89
C TYR A 74 3.42 -0.55 -10.28
N CYS A 75 2.96 0.39 -11.09
CA CYS A 75 2.84 0.25 -12.53
C CYS A 75 4.02 1.03 -13.13
N ASP A 76 5.01 0.31 -13.66
CA ASP A 76 6.35 0.85 -13.94
C ASP A 76 6.96 1.51 -12.68
N GLU A 77 7.15 2.83 -12.69
CA GLU A 77 7.68 3.62 -11.55
C GLU A 77 6.59 4.35 -10.76
N ALA A 78 5.33 4.32 -11.22
CA ALA A 78 4.23 4.99 -10.54
C ALA A 78 3.66 4.11 -9.43
N LEU A 79 3.65 4.62 -8.19
CA LEU A 79 2.91 4.00 -7.09
C LEU A 79 1.40 4.21 -7.32
N ILE A 80 0.65 3.13 -7.40
CA ILE A 80 -0.79 3.14 -7.71
C ILE A 80 -1.67 2.50 -6.62
N GLY A 81 -1.05 1.94 -5.57
CA GLY A 81 -1.76 1.24 -4.50
C GLY A 81 -0.81 0.77 -3.41
N CYS A 82 -1.33 0.17 -2.35
CA CYS A 82 -0.52 -0.42 -1.30
C CYS A 82 -1.22 -1.54 -0.52
N ALA A 83 -0.43 -2.33 0.20
CA ALA A 83 -0.90 -3.25 1.22
C ALA A 83 -0.10 -3.09 2.52
N ASP A 84 -0.80 -2.93 3.64
CA ASP A 84 -0.21 -2.97 4.97
C ASP A 84 -0.33 -4.37 5.56
N VAL A 85 0.80 -4.99 5.89
CA VAL A 85 0.87 -6.38 6.34
C VAL A 85 1.56 -6.47 7.69
N ILE A 86 0.90 -7.09 8.66
CA ILE A 86 1.45 -7.39 9.98
C ILE A 86 1.69 -8.89 10.08
N ARG A 87 2.94 -9.30 10.21
CA ARG A 87 3.35 -10.69 10.43
C ARG A 87 3.23 -11.08 11.91
N GLY A 88 2.88 -12.33 12.16
CA GLY A 88 2.75 -12.90 13.50
C GLY A 88 1.54 -12.35 14.28
N TYR A 89 0.51 -11.87 13.59
CA TYR A 89 -0.72 -11.35 14.17
C TYR A 89 -1.95 -11.99 13.50
N PRO A 90 -3.03 -12.31 14.25
CA PRO A 90 -3.14 -12.26 15.71
C PRO A 90 -2.38 -13.39 16.42
N VAL A 91 -1.86 -14.37 15.67
CA VAL A 91 -1.02 -15.47 16.18
C VAL A 91 0.24 -15.59 15.33
N ALA A 92 1.29 -16.21 15.86
CA ALA A 92 2.64 -16.19 15.30
C ALA A 92 2.75 -16.74 13.87
N GLU A 93 1.91 -17.71 13.50
CA GLU A 93 1.93 -18.40 12.21
C GLU A 93 1.14 -17.67 11.11
N LYS A 94 0.48 -16.56 11.45
CA LYS A 94 -0.39 -15.81 10.53
C LYS A 94 0.17 -14.43 10.22
N ALA A 95 -0.28 -13.87 9.11
CA ALA A 95 -0.17 -12.46 8.82
C ALA A 95 -1.57 -11.88 8.56
N VAL A 96 -1.74 -10.60 8.88
CA VAL A 96 -2.96 -9.85 8.60
C VAL A 96 -2.65 -8.72 7.64
N ILE A 97 -3.53 -8.52 6.67
CA ILE A 97 -3.52 -7.35 5.80
C ILE A 97 -4.49 -6.33 6.42
N GLY A 98 -3.96 -5.22 6.94
CA GLY A 98 -4.73 -4.16 7.59
C GLY A 98 -5.37 -3.18 6.59
N LEU A 99 -4.67 -2.93 5.48
CA LEU A 99 -5.15 -2.14 4.35
C LEU A 99 -4.75 -2.86 3.05
N LEU A 100 -5.66 -2.86 2.08
CA LEU A 100 -5.38 -3.19 0.70
C LEU A 100 -6.14 -2.19 -0.17
N LEU A 101 -5.39 -1.41 -0.95
CA LEU A 101 -5.91 -0.31 -1.76
C LEU A 101 -5.22 -0.26 -3.12
#